data_AF-A0AAW2C8F9-F1
#
_entry.id   AF-A0AAW2C8F9-F1
#
_cell.length_a   1.000
_cell.length_b   1.000
_cell.length_c   1.000
_cell.angle_alpha   90.00
_cell.angle_beta   90.00
_cell.angle_gamma   90.00
#
_symmetry.space_group_name_H-M   'P 1'
#
loop_
_entity.id
_entity.type
_entity.pdbx_description
1 polymer ?
#
loop_
_entity_poly.entity_id
_entity_poly.type
_entity_poly.pdbx_seq_one_letter_code
_entity_poly.pdbx_strand_id
1 'polypeptide(L)'
;MHDDSDQMHVDAEEAGESSYSFCEICLERKDSDQMFKTESCVHSFCCDCVGKHVATKIQESITVVTCPGLDCKGVIELDACRAVLPKDVLDRWDEALCFRNTDDVVEVDKIEADEQVVEINIDEGDF
;
A
#
# COMPACT_ATOMS: atom_id res chain seq x y z
N MET A 1 -25.46 -29.27 -38.12
CA MET A 1 -26.40 -28.43 -37.36
C MET A 1 -25.73 -28.16 -36.04
N HIS A 2 -25.68 -26.90 -35.65
CA HIS A 2 -25.00 -26.42 -34.45
C HIS A 2 -25.71 -26.87 -33.17
N ASP A 3 -24.93 -26.86 -32.09
CA ASP A 3 -25.30 -26.44 -30.72
C ASP A 3 -25.87 -27.48 -29.74
N ASP A 4 -25.08 -27.72 -28.68
CA ASP A 4 -25.43 -27.69 -27.23
C ASP A 4 -24.12 -28.11 -26.49
N SER A 5 -23.20 -27.24 -26.07
CA SER A 5 -23.30 -26.29 -24.93
C SER A 5 -24.19 -26.90 -23.83
N ASP A 6 -23.69 -27.44 -22.73
CA ASP A 6 -23.03 -26.68 -21.68
C ASP A 6 -22.44 -27.67 -20.67
N GLN A 7 -21.14 -27.53 -20.40
CA GLN A 7 -20.44 -28.28 -19.36
C GLN A 7 -20.86 -27.68 -18.02
N MET A 8 -21.89 -28.24 -17.38
CA MET A 8 -22.23 -27.92 -16.00
C MET A 8 -21.20 -28.57 -15.06
N HIS A 9 -20.18 -27.80 -14.68
CA HIS A 9 -19.34 -28.10 -13.53
C HIS A 9 -20.10 -27.63 -12.29
N VAL A 10 -20.94 -28.50 -11.74
CA VAL A 10 -21.50 -28.33 -10.41
C VAL A 10 -20.47 -28.87 -9.43
N ASP A 11 -19.62 -27.99 -8.92
CA ASP A 11 -18.91 -28.27 -7.68
C ASP A 11 -19.85 -27.94 -6.53
N ALA A 12 -20.57 -28.98 -6.11
CA ALA A 12 -21.28 -29.01 -4.84
C ALA A 12 -20.25 -29.34 -3.75
N GLU A 13 -19.91 -28.36 -2.92
CA GLU A 13 -19.29 -28.59 -1.62
C GLU A 13 -20.28 -28.12 -0.54
N GLU A 14 -20.83 -29.09 0.19
CA GLU A 14 -21.74 -28.90 1.33
C GLU A 14 -20.93 -28.92 2.64
N ALA A 15 -20.87 -27.77 3.35
CA ALA A 15 -20.90 -27.68 4.82
C ALA A 15 -20.67 -26.23 5.29
N GLY A 16 -21.75 -25.51 5.54
CA GLY A 16 -21.77 -24.14 6.04
C GLY A 16 -22.48 -23.23 5.06
N GLU A 17 -23.35 -22.36 5.55
CA GLU A 17 -23.93 -21.29 4.73
C GLU A 17 -22.80 -20.31 4.37
N SER A 18 -21.94 -20.68 3.43
CA SER A 18 -20.88 -19.83 2.91
C SER A 18 -21.55 -18.71 2.13
N SER A 19 -21.76 -17.57 2.78
CA SER A 19 -22.21 -16.37 2.10
C SER A 19 -21.12 -15.92 1.14
N TYR A 20 -21.22 -16.34 -0.12
CA TYR A 20 -20.35 -15.83 -1.17
C TYR A 20 -20.63 -14.35 -1.42
N SER A 21 -19.58 -13.61 -1.73
CA SER A 21 -19.66 -12.19 -2.11
C SER A 21 -18.90 -11.95 -3.41
N PHE A 22 -19.23 -10.86 -4.09
CA PHE A 22 -18.60 -10.50 -5.36
C PHE A 22 -17.56 -9.41 -5.14
N CYS A 23 -16.38 -9.59 -5.72
CA CYS A 23 -15.36 -8.55 -5.75
C CYS A 23 -15.71 -7.53 -6.85
N GLU A 24 -15.83 -6.25 -6.51
CA GLU A 24 -16.15 -5.21 -7.51
C GLU A 24 -14.98 -4.92 -8.48
N ILE A 25 -13.75 -5.35 -8.17
CA ILE A 25 -12.56 -5.11 -9.01
C ILE A 25 -12.37 -6.22 -10.06
N CYS A 26 -12.29 -7.48 -9.61
CA CYS A 26 -12.09 -8.62 -10.52
C CYS A 26 -13.39 -9.26 -11.00
N LEU A 27 -14.54 -8.86 -10.43
CA LEU A 27 -15.87 -9.38 -10.75
C LEU A 27 -16.04 -10.89 -10.51
N GLU A 28 -15.17 -11.47 -9.68
CA GLU A 28 -15.22 -12.88 -9.31
C GLU A 28 -16.01 -13.10 -8.02
N ARG A 29 -16.67 -14.27 -7.94
CA ARG A 29 -17.29 -14.78 -6.72
C ARG A 29 -16.20 -15.29 -5.78
N LYS A 30 -16.26 -14.88 -4.53
CA LYS A 30 -15.31 -15.25 -3.48
C LYS A 30 -16.06 -15.62 -2.21
N ASP A 31 -15.52 -16.57 -1.45
CA ASP A 31 -16.04 -16.88 -0.12
C ASP A 31 -15.81 -15.74 0.86
N SER A 32 -16.59 -15.74 1.94
CA SER A 32 -16.50 -14.74 3.01
C SER A 32 -15.13 -14.64 3.68
N ASP A 33 -14.31 -15.70 3.65
CA ASP A 33 -12.93 -15.70 4.15
C ASP A 33 -11.92 -15.10 3.14
N GLN A 34 -12.26 -15.11 1.85
CA GLN A 34 -11.46 -14.51 0.78
C GLN A 34 -11.84 -13.04 0.51
N MET A 35 -12.85 -12.54 1.22
CA MET A 35 -13.29 -11.15 1.16
C MET A 35 -12.59 -10.33 2.23
N PHE A 36 -12.11 -9.16 1.84
CA PHE A 36 -11.53 -8.21 2.76
C PHE A 36 -12.64 -7.51 3.56
N LYS A 37 -12.57 -7.63 4.89
CA LYS A 37 -13.54 -7.03 5.79
C LYS A 37 -13.01 -5.68 6.27
N THR A 38 -13.77 -4.63 5.99
CA THR A 38 -13.45 -3.27 6.42
C THR A 38 -14.71 -2.62 6.96
N GLU A 39 -14.64 -2.11 8.18
CA GLU A 39 -15.76 -1.39 8.81
C GLU A 39 -15.83 0.08 8.34
N SER A 40 -14.83 0.56 7.60
CA SER A 40 -14.74 1.96 7.16
C SER A 40 -15.57 2.29 5.92
N CYS A 41 -16.08 1.28 5.19
CA CYS A 41 -16.95 1.48 4.02
C CYS A 41 -17.75 0.21 3.68
N VAL A 42 -18.70 0.32 2.73
CA VAL A 42 -19.57 -0.78 2.28
C VAL A 42 -19.05 -1.56 1.07
N HIS A 43 -17.86 -1.19 0.57
CA HIS A 43 -17.33 -1.77 -0.66
C HIS A 43 -16.73 -3.16 -0.42
N SER A 44 -17.04 -4.10 -1.30
CA SER A 44 -16.62 -5.49 -1.17
C SER A 44 -15.53 -5.83 -2.19
N PHE A 45 -14.34 -6.15 -1.67
CA PHE A 45 -13.18 -6.52 -2.49
C PHE A 45 -12.50 -7.76 -1.93
N CYS A 46 -11.91 -8.58 -2.82
CA CYS A 46 -11.16 -9.74 -2.37
C CYS A 46 -9.80 -9.36 -1.81
N CYS A 47 -9.30 -10.21 -0.92
CA CYS A 47 -7.99 -10.08 -0.28
C CYS A 47 -6.88 -9.91 -1.33
N ASP A 48 -6.97 -10.61 -2.46
CA ASP A 48 -6.02 -10.50 -3.58
C ASP A 48 -6.02 -9.09 -4.21
N CYS A 49 -7.19 -8.53 -4.51
CA CYS A 49 -7.33 -7.23 -5.15
C CYS A 49 -6.91 -6.10 -4.21
N VAL A 50 -7.34 -6.17 -2.94
CA VAL A 50 -6.89 -5.23 -1.91
C VAL A 50 -5.39 -5.34 -1.73
N GLY A 51 -4.84 -6.55 -1.69
CA GLY A 51 -3.43 -6.76 -1.51
C GLY A 51 -2.57 -6.16 -2.62
N LYS A 52 -2.99 -6.33 -3.88
CA LYS A 52 -2.38 -5.67 -5.04
C LYS A 52 -2.48 -4.15 -4.95
N HIS A 53 -3.66 -3.63 -4.60
CA HIS A 53 -3.87 -2.18 -4.45
C HIS A 53 -2.93 -1.58 -3.41
N VAL A 54 -2.87 -2.18 -2.21
CA VAL A 54 -1.96 -1.78 -1.14
C VAL A 54 -0.51 -1.83 -1.63
N ALA A 55 -0.08 -2.97 -2.20
CA ALA A 55 1.30 -3.12 -2.67
C ALA A 55 1.70 -2.04 -3.68
N THR A 56 0.81 -1.69 -4.61
CA THR A 56 1.03 -0.57 -5.53
C THR A 56 1.14 0.75 -4.79
N LYS A 57 0.25 1.04 -3.83
CA LYS A 57 0.31 2.30 -3.07
C LYS A 57 1.59 2.43 -2.25
N ILE A 58 2.05 1.36 -1.61
CA ILE A 58 3.32 1.37 -0.89
C ILE A 58 4.49 1.58 -1.84
N GLN A 59 4.44 0.98 -3.03
CA GLN A 59 5.44 1.21 -4.08
C GLN A 59 5.45 2.67 -4.58
N GLU A 60 4.31 3.34 -4.59
CA GLU A 60 4.18 4.77 -4.86
C GLU A 60 4.59 5.67 -3.68
N SER A 61 5.14 5.10 -2.60
CA SER A 61 5.45 5.79 -1.32
C SER A 61 4.22 6.37 -0.61
N ILE A 62 3.03 5.85 -0.93
CA ILE A 62 1.77 6.24 -0.30
C ILE A 62 1.47 5.27 0.85
N THR A 63 1.64 5.77 2.06
CA THR A 63 1.43 4.99 3.30
C THR A 63 -0.01 5.05 3.82
N VAL A 64 -0.78 6.06 3.42
CA VAL A 64 -2.21 6.16 3.73
C VAL A 64 -2.97 5.56 2.57
N VAL A 65 -3.27 4.27 2.67
CA VAL A 65 -3.99 3.53 1.63
C VAL A 65 -5.49 3.70 1.83
N THR A 66 -6.18 4.22 0.83
CA THR A 66 -7.62 4.36 0.83
C THR A 66 -8.29 3.16 0.17
N CYS A 67 -9.58 3.01 0.42
CA CYS A 67 -10.44 2.05 -0.24
C CYS A 67 -10.35 2.22 -1.77
N PRO A 68 -10.23 1.11 -2.54
CA PRO A 68 -10.22 1.15 -4.00
C PRO A 68 -11.53 1.64 -4.64
N GLY A 69 -12.61 1.73 -3.86
CA GLY A 69 -13.91 2.18 -4.33
C GLY A 69 -13.88 3.62 -4.82
N LEU A 70 -14.65 3.91 -5.88
CA LEU A 70 -14.77 5.25 -6.45
C LEU A 70 -15.30 6.23 -5.40
N ASP A 71 -14.63 7.38 -5.26
CA ASP A 71 -14.95 8.43 -4.28
C ASP A 71 -15.05 7.93 -2.82
N CYS A 72 -14.40 6.80 -2.49
CA CYS A 72 -14.42 6.27 -1.14
C CYS A 72 -13.29 6.87 -0.29
N LYS A 73 -13.67 7.39 0.88
CA LYS A 73 -12.72 7.92 1.88
C LYS A 73 -12.39 6.91 2.98
N GLY A 74 -12.84 5.67 2.84
CA GLY A 74 -12.49 4.59 3.77
C GLY A 74 -10.98 4.39 3.75
N VAL A 75 -10.35 4.36 4.92
CA VAL A 75 -8.92 4.08 5.04
C VAL A 75 -8.77 2.59 5.32
N ILE A 76 -7.76 1.99 4.69
CA ILE A 76 -7.37 0.61 4.91
C ILE A 76 -6.24 0.61 5.95
N GLU A 77 -6.51 -0.02 7.08
CA GLU A 77 -5.55 -0.13 8.18
C GLU A 77 -4.54 -1.25 7.95
N LEU A 78 -3.29 -1.01 8.32
CA LEU A 78 -2.21 -2.01 8.23
C LEU A 78 -2.60 -3.29 8.98
N ASP A 79 -3.18 -3.16 10.17
CA ASP A 79 -3.60 -4.30 11.00
C ASP A 79 -4.65 -5.18 10.32
N ALA A 80 -5.62 -4.57 9.62
CA ALA A 80 -6.61 -5.32 8.83
C ALA A 80 -5.93 -6.09 7.69
N CYS A 81 -4.86 -5.52 7.12
CA CYS A 81 -4.11 -6.14 6.05
C CYS A 81 -3.07 -7.18 6.51
N ARG A 82 -2.72 -7.26 7.80
CA ARG A 82 -1.70 -8.22 8.31
C ARG A 82 -2.04 -9.68 8.01
N ALA A 83 -3.33 -10.02 7.98
CA ALA A 83 -3.79 -11.39 7.72
C ALA A 83 -3.82 -11.76 6.24
N VAL A 84 -3.81 -10.78 5.34
CA VAL A 84 -4.04 -10.98 3.89
C VAL A 84 -2.83 -10.63 3.03
N LEU A 85 -1.94 -9.78 3.52
CA LEU A 85 -0.74 -9.38 2.80
C LEU A 85 0.45 -10.30 3.11
N PRO A 86 1.34 -10.51 2.12
CA PRO A 86 2.63 -11.12 2.38
C PRO A 86 3.48 -10.21 3.28
N LYS A 87 4.34 -10.83 4.09
CA LYS A 87 5.21 -10.13 5.05
C LYS A 87 6.06 -9.04 4.38
N ASP A 88 6.61 -9.30 3.20
CA ASP A 88 7.43 -8.33 2.47
C ASP A 88 6.71 -7.00 2.16
N VAL A 89 5.39 -7.04 1.95
CA VAL A 89 4.59 -5.82 1.72
C VAL A 89 4.26 -5.14 3.06
N LEU A 90 4.00 -5.92 4.10
CA LEU A 90 3.74 -5.40 5.45
C LEU A 90 4.97 -4.70 6.04
N ASP A 91 6.16 -5.32 5.95
CA ASP A 91 7.42 -4.72 6.41
C ASP A 91 7.67 -3.39 5.70
N ARG A 92 7.57 -3.34 4.37
CA ARG A 92 7.74 -2.08 3.61
C ARG A 92 6.71 -1.02 3.99
N TRP A 93 5.48 -1.43 4.27
CA TRP A 93 4.45 -0.50 4.71
C TRP A 93 4.77 0.05 6.11
N ASP A 94 5.17 -0.82 7.05
CA ASP A 94 5.58 -0.46 8.42
C ASP A 94 6.81 0.45 8.43
N GLU A 95 7.85 0.11 7.65
CA GLU A 95 9.03 0.94 7.44
C GLU A 95 8.64 2.33 6.91
N ALA A 96 7.81 2.38 5.86
CA ALA A 96 7.36 3.64 5.28
C ALA A 96 6.53 4.48 6.27
N LEU A 97 5.77 3.85 7.17
CA LEU A 97 5.09 4.56 8.27
C LEU A 97 6.10 5.14 9.27
N CYS A 98 7.16 4.40 9.60
CA CYS A 98 8.21 4.84 10.52
C CYS A 98 8.94 6.10 10.02
N PHE A 99 9.31 6.15 8.72
CA PHE A 99 9.95 7.32 8.13
C PHE A 99 9.02 8.54 8.00
N ARG A 100 7.71 8.32 7.90
CA ARG A 100 6.74 9.42 7.83
C ARG A 100 6.47 10.07 9.20
N ASN A 101 6.92 9.44 10.27
CA ASN A 101 6.85 9.97 11.64
C ASN A 101 8.14 10.70 12.04
N THR A 102 9.16 10.80 11.18
CA THR A 102 10.40 11.56 11.41
C THR A 102 10.41 12.93 10.71
N ASP A 103 9.28 13.64 10.70
CA ASP A 103 9.27 15.10 10.50
C ASP A 103 9.70 15.88 11.77
N ASP A 104 10.05 15.17 12.85
CA ASP A 104 10.67 15.72 14.07
C ASP A 104 12.00 15.02 14.43
N VAL A 105 12.93 14.87 13.48
CA VAL A 105 14.38 14.89 13.76
C VAL A 105 15.14 15.46 12.56
N VAL A 106 15.02 16.78 12.37
CA VAL A 106 16.13 17.55 11.82
C VAL A 106 17.26 17.55 12.85
N GLU A 107 18.03 16.47 12.93
CA GLU A 107 19.37 16.57 13.49
C GLU A 107 20.25 17.30 12.47
N VAL A 108 20.52 18.55 12.82
CA VAL A 108 21.44 19.47 12.18
C VAL A 108 22.85 18.94 12.39
N ASP A 109 23.43 18.31 11.37
CA ASP A 109 24.87 18.37 11.17
C ASP A 109 25.17 19.53 10.22
N LYS A 110 25.44 20.68 10.85
CA LYS A 110 26.16 21.80 10.26
C LYS A 110 27.49 21.28 9.70
N ILE A 111 27.65 21.31 8.39
CA ILE A 111 28.98 21.50 7.80
C ILE A 111 28.89 22.79 6.97
N GLU A 112 28.92 23.90 7.69
CA GLU A 112 29.38 25.17 7.14
C GLU A 112 30.92 25.14 7.21
N ALA A 113 31.57 25.00 6.06
CA ALA A 113 32.94 25.45 5.88
C ALA A 113 33.06 25.98 4.45
N ASP A 114 32.72 27.27 4.38
CA ASP A 114 32.85 28.16 3.23
C ASP A 114 34.29 28.13 2.66
N GLU A 115 34.35 27.94 1.35
CA GLU A 115 35.53 28.14 0.53
C GLU A 115 35.80 29.64 0.41
N GLN A 116 36.83 30.18 1.09
CA GLN A 116 37.82 31.18 0.60
C GLN A 116 38.45 32.04 1.72
N VAL A 117 39.71 31.74 2.06
CA VAL A 117 40.73 32.78 2.32
C VAL A 117 42.03 32.35 1.61
N VAL A 118 42.16 32.67 0.32
CA VAL A 118 43.49 32.78 -0.26
C VAL A 118 44.01 34.18 0.09
N GLU A 119 44.90 34.21 1.07
CA GLU A 119 45.62 35.42 1.46
C GLU A 119 46.45 35.89 0.26
N ILE A 120 46.00 36.96 -0.40
CA ILE A 120 46.86 37.72 -1.30
C ILE A 120 47.89 38.47 -0.44
N ASN A 121 49.07 37.88 -0.27
CA ASN A 121 50.22 38.56 0.31
C ASN A 121 50.71 39.62 -0.68
N ILE A 122 50.17 40.84 -0.57
CA ILE A 122 50.82 42.02 -1.13
C ILE A 122 51.90 42.42 -0.11
N ASP A 123 53.14 42.01 -0.39
CA ASP A 123 54.31 42.48 0.34
C ASP A 123 54.47 43.98 0.04
N GLU A 124 53.96 44.82 0.95
CA GLU A 124 54.28 46.25 1.01
C GLU A 124 55.71 46.37 1.56
N GLY A 125 56.68 46.10 0.69
CA GLY A 125 58.10 46.40 0.89
C GLY A 125 58.44 47.76 0.28
N ASP A 126 58.53 48.76 1.16
CA ASP A 126 59.13 50.08 0.95
C ASP A 126 60.53 49.98 0.31
N PHE A 127 60.64 50.31 -1.00
CA PHE A 127 61.68 51.18 -1.58
C PHE A 127 61.37 51.61 -3.03
#